data_AF-A0AAF0U9U1-F1
#
_entry.id   AF-A0AAF0U9U1-F1
#
_cell.length_a   1.000
_cell.length_b   1.000
_cell.length_c   1.000
_cell.angle_alpha   90.00
_cell.angle_beta   90.00
_cell.angle_gamma   90.00
#
_symmetry.space_group_name_H-M   'P 1'
#
loop_
_entity.id
_entity.type
_entity.pdbx_description
1 polymer ?
#
loop_
_entity_poly.entity_id
_entity_poly.type
_entity_poly.pdbx_seq_one_letter_code
_entity_poly.pdbx_strand_id
1 'polypeptide(L)'
;MNAWTYGVDTISNLPCNVLDGILGWSPWKDAVKTSILSKDWRYKWVTRQQLDFNDEFFESFKQDEEAKRIITQVLLLHKVSILKFRLQGRSFTSCPDIDHWIHFLTKKNVQEFTLHVNFENKYHLPHHLLHSSNYSIWNFNIACSTLHKVSKGLRSLLISV
;
A
#
# COMPACT_ATOMS: atom_id res chain seq x y z
N MET A 1 -50.09 8.67 -3.72
CA MET A 1 -48.84 9.18 -3.09
C MET A 1 -48.28 8.07 -2.23
N ASN A 2 -47.34 7.28 -2.77
CA ASN A 2 -46.71 6.15 -2.11
C ASN A 2 -45.24 6.53 -1.85
N ALA A 3 -44.97 6.91 -0.61
CA ALA A 3 -43.63 7.17 -0.10
C ALA A 3 -42.89 5.84 0.04
N TRP A 4 -42.21 5.42 -1.02
CA TRP A 4 -41.10 4.49 -0.89
C TRP A 4 -39.93 5.30 -0.32
N THR A 5 -39.76 5.29 1.01
CA THR A 5 -38.48 5.69 1.58
C THR A 5 -37.49 4.60 1.18
N TYR A 6 -36.81 4.84 0.05
CA TYR A 6 -35.56 4.17 -0.29
C TYR A 6 -34.73 4.12 0.99
N GLY A 7 -34.36 2.91 1.43
CA GLY A 7 -33.59 2.71 2.65
C GLY A 7 -32.41 3.66 2.64
N VAL A 8 -32.53 4.75 3.41
CA VAL A 8 -31.50 5.77 3.48
C VAL A 8 -30.30 5.07 4.09
N ASP A 9 -29.20 5.01 3.35
CA ASP A 9 -27.95 4.44 3.83
C ASP A 9 -27.42 5.32 4.96
N THR A 10 -27.83 4.99 6.19
CA THR A 10 -27.50 5.73 7.42
C THR A 10 -26.00 5.85 7.60
N ILE A 11 -25.23 4.86 7.11
CA ILE A 11 -23.78 4.85 7.25
C ILE A 11 -23.15 5.84 6.25
N SER A 12 -23.69 5.97 5.03
CA SER A 12 -23.25 7.00 4.06
C SER A 12 -23.52 8.43 4.50
N ASN A 13 -24.48 8.67 5.39
CA ASN A 13 -24.78 9.99 5.93
C ASN A 13 -23.85 10.45 7.05
N LEU A 14 -22.90 9.62 7.48
CA LEU A 14 -21.93 10.01 8.49
C LEU A 14 -20.99 11.09 7.96
N PRO A 15 -20.55 12.04 8.81
CA PRO A 15 -19.52 13.02 8.45
C PRO A 15 -18.25 12.35 7.92
N CYS A 16 -17.59 12.96 6.94
CA CYS A 16 -16.41 12.37 6.27
C CYS A 16 -15.29 11.98 7.24
N ASN A 17 -15.08 12.74 8.30
CA ASN A 17 -14.09 12.42 9.34
C ASN A 17 -14.41 11.14 10.12
N VAL A 18 -15.69 10.80 10.30
CA VAL A 18 -16.11 9.56 10.96
C VAL A 18 -15.92 8.37 10.02
N LEU A 19 -16.25 8.55 8.73
CA LEU A 19 -16.02 7.56 7.69
C LEU A 19 -14.54 7.24 7.52
N ASP A 20 -13.70 8.27 7.49
CA ASP A 20 -12.24 8.14 7.42
C ASP A 20 -11.67 7.45 8.68
N GLY A 21 -12.29 7.66 9.85
CA GLY A 21 -11.95 6.94 11.08
C GLY A 21 -12.32 5.45 11.02
N ILE A 22 -13.54 5.12 10.60
CA ILE A 22 -14.00 3.73 10.45
C ILE A 22 -13.11 2.97 9.46
N LEU A 23 -12.89 3.56 8.29
CA LEU A 23 -12.01 2.98 7.28
C LEU A 23 -10.57 2.93 7.79
N GLY A 24 -10.11 4.00 8.44
CA GLY A 24 -8.77 4.19 9.00
C GLY A 24 -8.36 3.20 10.08
N TRP A 25 -9.31 2.67 10.85
CA TRP A 25 -9.04 1.64 11.87
C TRP A 25 -9.31 0.22 11.40
N SER A 26 -9.93 0.06 10.24
CA SER A 26 -10.27 -1.25 9.71
C SER A 26 -9.08 -1.88 8.97
N PRO A 27 -8.78 -3.18 9.20
CA PRO A 27 -7.90 -3.94 8.33
C PRO A 27 -8.37 -3.80 6.88
N TRP A 28 -7.44 -3.82 5.91
CA TRP A 28 -7.76 -3.64 4.49
C TRP A 28 -8.91 -4.50 3.99
N LYS A 29 -8.97 -5.75 4.42
CA LYS A 29 -10.03 -6.68 4.04
C LYS A 29 -11.41 -6.18 4.47
N ASP A 30 -11.51 -5.65 5.68
CA ASP A 30 -12.78 -5.16 6.21
C ASP A 30 -13.13 -3.79 5.63
N ALA A 31 -12.14 -2.93 5.40
CA ALA A 31 -12.32 -1.69 4.67
C ALA A 31 -12.81 -1.94 3.23
N VAL A 32 -12.25 -2.92 2.51
CA VAL A 32 -12.71 -3.30 1.17
C VAL A 32 -14.12 -3.92 1.22
N LYS A 33 -14.44 -4.74 2.23
CA LYS A 33 -15.81 -5.29 2.38
C LYS A 33 -16.87 -4.21 2.51
N THR A 34 -16.55 -3.04 3.07
CA THR A 34 -17.51 -1.93 3.13
C THR A 34 -18.00 -1.48 1.74
N SER A 35 -17.26 -1.79 0.67
CA SER A 35 -17.65 -1.48 -0.71
C SER A 35 -19.01 -2.05 -1.15
N ILE A 36 -19.52 -3.08 -0.45
CA ILE A 36 -20.83 -3.68 -0.74
C ILE A 36 -21.99 -2.94 -0.05
N LEU A 37 -21.71 -2.05 0.91
CA LEU A 37 -22.73 -1.37 1.70
C LEU A 37 -23.58 -0.43 0.85
N SER A 38 -22.95 0.31 -0.07
CA SER A 38 -23.65 1.08 -1.11
C SER A 38 -22.72 1.51 -2.24
N LYS A 39 -23.30 2.16 -3.26
CA LYS A 39 -22.55 2.76 -4.37
C LYS A 39 -21.54 3.80 -3.90
N ASP A 40 -21.84 4.51 -2.82
CA ASP A 40 -20.98 5.54 -2.26
C ASP A 40 -19.79 4.91 -1.54
N TRP A 41 -20.01 3.85 -0.78
CA TRP A 41 -18.94 3.11 -0.10
C TRP A 41 -17.99 2.36 -1.04
N ARG A 42 -18.46 2.03 -2.25
CA ARG A 42 -17.69 1.28 -3.25
C ARG A 42 -16.27 1.83 -3.48
N TYR A 43 -16.08 3.13 -3.34
CA TYR A 43 -14.81 3.82 -3.56
C TYR A 43 -14.32 4.65 -2.36
N LYS A 44 -14.95 4.55 -1.19
CA LYS A 44 -14.51 5.33 -0.02
C LYS A 44 -13.23 4.78 0.60
N TRP A 45 -13.05 3.46 0.61
CA TRP A 45 -11.83 2.85 1.12
C TRP A 45 -10.56 3.26 0.34
N VAL A 46 -10.68 3.65 -0.94
CA VAL A 46 -9.56 4.19 -1.73
C VAL A 46 -9.27 5.67 -1.45
N THR A 47 -9.97 6.36 -0.55
CA THR A 47 -9.59 7.72 -0.12
C THR A 47 -8.67 7.73 1.10
N ARG A 48 -8.35 6.58 1.68
CA ARG A 48 -7.39 6.48 2.81
C ARG A 48 -6.03 7.00 2.39
N GLN A 49 -5.56 8.02 3.11
CA GLN A 49 -4.24 8.63 2.86
C GLN A 49 -3.08 7.80 3.43
N GLN A 50 -3.39 6.81 4.28
CA GLN A 50 -2.42 5.87 4.83
C GLN A 50 -2.67 4.49 4.21
N LEU A 51 -1.72 4.07 3.37
CA LEU A 51 -1.71 2.82 2.65
C LEU A 51 -0.71 1.86 3.31
N ASP A 52 -1.16 0.96 4.18
CA ASP A 52 -0.29 0.01 4.90
C ASP A 52 -0.51 -1.44 4.46
N PHE A 53 0.31 -1.91 3.53
CA PHE A 53 0.29 -3.28 3.01
C PHE A 53 1.36 -4.12 3.73
N ASN A 54 1.06 -4.54 4.96
CA ASN A 54 1.95 -5.32 5.82
C ASN A 54 1.73 -6.84 5.71
N ASP A 55 2.44 -7.64 6.51
CA ASP A 55 2.30 -9.10 6.49
C ASP A 55 0.85 -9.57 6.72
N GLU A 56 0.09 -8.90 7.59
CA GLU A 56 -1.33 -9.21 7.85
C GLU A 56 -2.20 -8.99 6.59
N PHE A 57 -1.91 -7.94 5.81
CA PHE A 57 -2.57 -7.71 4.52
C PHE A 57 -2.37 -8.92 3.59
N PHE A 58 -1.13 -9.39 3.43
CA PHE A 58 -0.82 -10.53 2.55
C PHE A 58 -1.41 -11.84 3.08
N GLU A 59 -1.36 -12.09 4.38
CA GLU A 59 -1.96 -13.26 5.04
C GLU A 59 -3.49 -13.32 4.85
N SER A 60 -4.13 -12.19 4.56
CA SER A 60 -5.57 -12.13 4.33
C SER A 60 -6.02 -12.72 2.99
N PHE A 61 -5.07 -13.00 2.09
CA PHE A 61 -5.26 -13.56 0.75
C PHE A 61 -4.65 -14.96 0.64
N LYS A 62 -5.22 -15.79 -0.25
CA LYS A 62 -4.70 -17.15 -0.50
C LYS A 62 -3.50 -17.15 -1.45
N GLN A 63 -3.37 -16.10 -2.27
CA GLN A 63 -2.38 -15.99 -3.33
C GLN A 63 -1.84 -14.56 -3.35
N ASP A 64 -0.52 -14.42 -3.44
CA ASP A 64 0.13 -13.11 -3.49
C ASP A 64 -0.32 -12.28 -4.71
N GLU A 65 -0.64 -12.94 -5.83
CA GLU A 65 -1.16 -12.29 -7.04
C GLU A 65 -2.49 -11.55 -6.81
N GLU A 66 -3.35 -12.06 -5.91
CA GLU A 66 -4.59 -11.38 -5.55
C GLU A 66 -4.30 -10.10 -4.77
N ALA A 67 -3.37 -10.17 -3.82
CA ALA A 67 -2.92 -9.03 -3.04
C ALA A 67 -2.27 -7.97 -3.93
N LYS A 68 -1.36 -8.37 -4.83
CA LYS A 68 -0.72 -7.49 -5.82
C LYS A 68 -1.74 -6.78 -6.70
N ARG A 69 -2.75 -7.51 -7.21
CA ARG A 69 -3.82 -6.94 -8.03
C ARG A 69 -4.60 -5.87 -7.26
N ILE A 70 -4.89 -6.11 -5.98
CA ILE A 70 -5.57 -5.13 -5.12
C ILE A 70 -4.70 -3.89 -4.90
N ILE A 71 -3.40 -4.06 -4.58
CA ILE A 71 -2.47 -2.93 -4.44
C ILE A 71 -2.45 -2.09 -5.73
N THR A 72 -2.30 -2.72 -6.88
CA THR A 72 -2.32 -2.03 -8.19
C THR A 72 -3.64 -1.27 -8.39
N GLN A 73 -4.78 -1.88 -8.11
CA GLN A 73 -6.08 -1.23 -8.23
C GLN A 73 -6.25 -0.05 -7.26
N VAL A 74 -5.80 -0.20 -6.02
CA VAL A 74 -5.80 0.88 -5.03
C VAL A 74 -5.04 2.07 -5.57
N LEU A 75 -3.78 1.85 -5.98
CA LEU A 75 -2.92 2.91 -6.49
C LEU A 75 -3.57 3.60 -7.69
N LEU A 76 -4.02 2.85 -8.71
CA LEU A 76 -4.65 3.42 -9.90
C LEU A 76 -5.92 4.25 -9.59
N LEU A 77 -6.73 3.82 -8.63
CA LEU A 77 -7.95 4.51 -8.24
C LEU A 77 -7.71 5.65 -7.23
N HIS A 78 -6.53 5.72 -6.62
CA HIS A 78 -6.23 6.69 -5.56
C HIS A 78 -6.10 8.10 -6.14
N LYS A 79 -7.09 8.96 -5.85
CA LYS A 79 -7.14 10.35 -6.34
C LYS A 79 -6.60 11.39 -5.35
N VAL A 80 -6.47 11.01 -4.08
CA VAL A 80 -6.04 11.91 -2.99
C VAL A 80 -4.51 11.83 -2.84
N SER A 81 -3.91 12.78 -2.11
CA SER A 81 -2.52 12.69 -1.67
C SER A 81 -2.33 11.53 -0.69
N ILE A 82 -1.28 10.76 -0.88
CA ILE A 82 -0.91 9.66 0.02
C ILE A 82 0.03 10.25 1.08
N LEU A 83 -0.38 10.27 2.34
CA LEU A 83 0.51 10.70 3.42
C LEU A 83 1.53 9.61 3.72
N LYS A 84 1.09 8.36 3.82
CA LYS A 84 1.95 7.25 4.21
C LYS A 84 1.69 6.05 3.32
N PHE A 85 2.74 5.49 2.75
CA PHE A 85 2.72 4.23 2.04
C PHE A 85 3.72 3.28 2.70
N ARG A 86 3.26 2.10 3.11
CA ARG A 86 4.09 1.02 3.60
C ARG A 86 3.78 -0.23 2.80
N LEU A 87 4.83 -0.88 2.33
CA LEU A 87 4.78 -2.21 1.73
C LEU A 87 5.76 -3.10 2.48
N GLN A 88 5.22 -4.11 3.16
CA GLN A 88 5.98 -5.12 3.89
C GLN A 88 5.47 -6.52 3.53
N GLY A 89 6.38 -7.38 3.05
CA GLY A 89 6.02 -8.76 2.70
C GLY A 89 7.22 -9.69 2.63
N ARG A 90 6.98 -10.98 2.89
CA ARG A 90 8.02 -11.98 3.17
C ARG A 90 8.78 -12.52 1.97
N SER A 91 8.21 -12.48 0.77
CA SER A 91 8.94 -12.84 -0.46
C SER A 91 8.33 -12.15 -1.68
N PHE A 92 9.15 -11.39 -2.41
CA PHE A 92 8.82 -10.92 -3.74
C PHE A 92 9.81 -11.54 -4.73
N THR A 93 9.31 -12.43 -5.58
CA THR A 93 10.02 -12.87 -6.78
C THR A 93 10.05 -11.70 -7.76
N SER A 94 11.23 -11.08 -7.96
CA SER A 94 11.55 -10.06 -8.98
C SER A 94 10.33 -9.39 -9.61
N CYS A 95 9.90 -8.25 -9.06
CA CYS A 95 8.55 -7.76 -9.27
C CYS A 95 8.56 -6.43 -10.06
N PRO A 96 8.29 -6.48 -11.38
CA PRO A 96 7.94 -5.28 -12.15
C PRO A 96 6.80 -4.50 -11.51
N ASP A 97 5.91 -5.14 -10.73
CA ASP A 97 4.82 -4.44 -10.06
C ASP A 97 5.34 -3.45 -9.02
N ILE A 98 6.38 -3.80 -8.24
CA ILE A 98 7.00 -2.88 -7.28
C ILE A 98 7.57 -1.65 -8.00
N ASP A 99 8.26 -1.85 -9.12
CA ASP A 99 8.80 -0.73 -9.92
C ASP A 99 7.66 0.15 -10.45
N HIS A 100 6.56 -0.44 -10.93
CA HIS A 100 5.37 0.29 -11.36
C HIS A 100 4.70 1.05 -10.22
N TRP A 101 4.56 0.44 -9.04
CA TRP A 101 3.97 1.06 -7.86
C TRP A 101 4.82 2.23 -7.40
N ILE A 102 6.13 2.05 -7.30
CA ILE A 102 7.05 3.11 -6.94
C ILE A 102 6.97 4.25 -7.98
N HIS A 103 7.00 3.94 -9.27
CA HIS A 103 6.85 4.95 -10.31
C HIS A 103 5.53 5.72 -10.18
N PHE A 104 4.44 5.06 -9.85
CA PHE A 104 3.16 5.72 -9.60
C PHE A 104 3.21 6.64 -8.37
N LEU A 105 3.82 6.15 -7.28
CA LEU A 105 3.94 6.87 -6.01
C LEU A 105 4.79 8.13 -6.12
N THR A 106 5.85 8.11 -6.96
CA THR A 106 6.64 9.34 -7.23
C THR A 106 5.79 10.49 -7.79
N LYS A 107 4.70 10.18 -8.50
CA LYS A 107 3.78 11.17 -9.08
C LYS A 107 2.70 11.64 -8.10
N LYS A 108 2.57 11.03 -6.92
CA LYS A 108 1.44 11.23 -5.98
C LYS A 108 1.78 12.04 -4.73
N ASN A 109 2.94 12.69 -4.70
CA ASN A 109 3.43 13.51 -3.58
C ASN A 109 3.32 12.79 -2.22
N VAL A 110 3.89 11.58 -2.16
CA VAL A 110 3.89 10.74 -0.97
C VAL A 110 4.77 11.38 0.12
N GLN A 111 4.29 11.54 1.35
CA GLN A 111 5.11 12.13 2.42
C GLN A 111 6.01 11.08 3.11
N GLU A 112 5.49 9.90 3.38
CA GLU A 112 6.25 8.80 3.98
C GLU A 112 6.12 7.56 3.12
N PHE A 113 7.24 7.03 2.65
CA PHE A 113 7.31 5.77 1.94
C PHE A 113 8.18 4.78 2.73
N THR A 114 7.69 3.57 2.93
CA THR A 114 8.42 2.47 3.56
C THR A 114 8.30 1.22 2.71
N LEU A 115 9.44 0.68 2.29
CA LEU A 115 9.55 -0.59 1.59
C LEU A 115 10.36 -1.56 2.44
N HIS A 116 9.71 -2.61 2.94
CA HIS A 116 10.35 -3.69 3.70
C HIS A 116 10.08 -5.04 3.03
N VAL A 117 10.94 -5.42 2.10
CA VAL A 117 10.71 -6.58 1.24
C VAL A 117 11.94 -7.45 1.17
N ASN A 118 11.72 -8.76 1.13
CA ASN A 118 12.76 -9.72 0.85
C ASN A 118 12.66 -10.17 -0.61
N PHE A 119 13.67 -9.86 -1.42
CA PHE A 119 13.72 -10.33 -2.80
C PHE A 119 14.47 -11.65 -2.89
N GLU A 120 13.94 -12.55 -3.71
CA GLU A 120 14.66 -13.79 -4.02
C GLU A 120 15.94 -13.55 -4.85
N ASN A 121 15.97 -12.43 -5.60
CA ASN A 121 17.09 -12.03 -6.45
C ASN A 121 17.63 -10.64 -6.06
N LYS A 122 18.78 -10.24 -6.64
CA LYS A 122 19.30 -8.88 -6.49
C LYS A 122 18.28 -7.89 -7.05
N TYR A 123 17.80 -6.98 -6.23
CA TYR A 123 16.91 -5.90 -6.66
C TYR A 123 17.68 -4.59 -6.76
N HIS A 124 17.52 -3.91 -7.90
CA HIS A 124 18.13 -2.62 -8.16
C HIS A 124 17.06 -1.55 -7.99
N LEU A 125 17.18 -0.73 -6.94
CA LEU A 125 16.28 0.38 -6.73
C LEU A 125 16.41 1.38 -7.90
N PRO A 126 15.30 1.85 -8.50
CA PRO A 126 15.36 2.80 -9.60
C PRO A 126 16.10 4.10 -9.22
N HIS A 127 17.13 4.47 -9.98
CA HIS A 127 18.01 5.61 -9.69
C HIS A 127 17.29 6.97 -9.57
N HIS A 128 16.11 7.13 -10.20
CA HIS A 128 15.33 8.37 -10.15
C HIS A 128 14.70 8.63 -8.77
N LEU A 129 14.61 7.62 -7.91
CA LEU A 129 14.12 7.75 -6.53
C LEU A 129 15.13 8.41 -5.61
N LEU A 130 16.43 8.27 -5.94
CA LEU A 130 17.53 8.84 -5.17
C LEU A 130 17.66 10.36 -5.37
N HIS A 131 16.93 10.93 -6.34
CA HIS A 131 16.99 12.34 -6.71
C HIS A 131 15.67 13.09 -6.52
N SER A 132 14.64 12.46 -5.96
CA SER A 132 13.34 13.13 -5.80
C SER A 132 13.45 14.23 -4.73
N SER A 133 13.33 15.49 -5.14
CA SER A 133 13.52 16.71 -4.33
C SER A 133 12.32 17.07 -3.45
N ASN A 134 11.46 16.10 -3.11
CA ASN A 134 10.29 16.32 -2.28
C ASN A 134 10.64 16.06 -0.80
N TYR A 135 9.99 16.73 0.14
CA TYR A 135 10.14 16.58 1.61
C TYR A 135 9.70 15.20 2.16
N SER A 136 9.84 14.17 1.34
CA SER A 136 9.33 12.83 1.54
C SER A 136 10.39 11.97 2.23
N ILE A 137 10.00 11.22 3.26
CA ILE A 137 10.86 10.26 3.94
C ILE A 137 10.75 8.92 3.21
N TRP A 138 11.86 8.40 2.68
CA TRP A 138 11.90 7.12 1.98
C TRP A 138 12.75 6.11 2.76
N ASN A 139 12.09 5.14 3.38
CA ASN A 139 12.75 4.06 4.13
C ASN A 139 12.79 2.79 3.29
N PHE A 140 13.99 2.28 3.01
CA PHE A 140 14.19 1.04 2.26
C PHE A 140 14.89 0.00 3.14
N ASN A 141 14.21 -1.10 3.44
CA ASN A 141 14.79 -2.28 4.06
C ASN A 141 14.61 -3.45 3.09
N ILE A 142 15.68 -3.74 2.34
CA ILE A 142 15.65 -4.72 1.26
C ILE A 142 16.59 -5.86 1.61
N ALA A 143 16.03 -7.02 1.91
CA ALA A 143 16.80 -8.25 2.09
C ALA A 143 16.89 -9.01 0.76
N CYS A 144 18.00 -9.72 0.52
CA CYS A 144 18.17 -10.59 -0.63
C CYS A 144 18.59 -11.98 -0.18
N SER A 145 17.83 -13.02 -0.57
CA SER A 145 18.07 -14.39 -0.10
C SER A 145 19.33 -15.06 -0.71
N THR A 146 20.00 -14.44 -1.68
CA THR A 146 21.27 -14.96 -2.24
C THR A 146 22.48 -14.88 -1.30
N LEU A 147 22.32 -14.38 -0.07
CA LEU A 147 23.38 -14.36 0.96
C LEU A 147 23.70 -15.74 1.60
N HIS A 148 23.18 -16.86 1.09
CA HIS A 148 23.47 -18.18 1.67
C HIS A 148 24.77 -18.86 1.14
N LYS A 149 25.49 -18.29 0.16
CA LYS A 149 26.71 -18.92 -0.41
C LYS A 149 27.95 -18.04 -0.61
N VAL A 150 28.03 -16.87 0.03
CA VAL A 150 29.33 -16.18 0.16
C VAL A 150 29.74 -16.23 1.63
N SER A 151 30.44 -17.32 1.96
CA SER A 151 31.09 -17.50 3.24
C SER A 151 32.13 -16.41 3.48
N LYS A 152 32.10 -15.87 4.71
CA LYS A 152 33.21 -15.19 5.40
C LYS A 152 33.83 -14.00 4.66
N GLY A 153 33.23 -12.83 4.88
CA GLY A 153 33.95 -11.56 4.77
C GLY A 153 33.13 -10.50 4.06
N LEU A 154 32.39 -9.71 4.84
CA LEU A 154 32.48 -8.25 4.84
C LEU A 154 31.43 -7.69 5.81
N ARG A 155 31.93 -6.82 6.67
CA ARG A 155 31.21 -6.16 7.75
C ARG A 155 30.26 -5.10 7.19
N SER A 156 29.15 -4.91 7.90
CA SER A 156 28.39 -3.66 8.06
C SER A 156 28.21 -2.77 6.82
N LEU A 157 26.99 -2.70 6.31
CA LEU A 157 26.44 -1.43 5.81
C LEU A 157 24.94 -1.39 6.15
N LEU A 158 24.65 -0.94 7.38
CA LEU A 158 23.44 -0.17 7.67
C LEU A 158 23.60 1.16 6.92
N ILE A 159 22.73 1.45 5.96
CA ILE A 159 22.59 2.82 5.47
C ILE A 159 21.26 3.32 6.03
N SER A 160 21.35 3.95 7.18
CA SER A 160 20.42 4.99 7.60
C SER A 160 20.83 6.27 6.89
N VAL A 161 19.94 6.81 6.06
CA VAL A 161 19.89 8.24 5.72
C VAL A 161 18.44 8.65 5.85
#